data_AF-A0A920I9V0-F1
#
_entry.id   AF-A0A920I9V0-F1
#
_cell.length_a   1.000
_cell.length_b   1.000
_cell.length_c   1.000
_cell.angle_alpha   90.00
_cell.angle_beta   90.00
_cell.angle_gamma   90.00
#
_symmetry.space_group_name_H-M   'P 1'
#
loop_
_entity.id
_entity.type
_entity.pdbx_description
1 polymer ?
#
loop_
_entity_poly.entity_id
_entity_poly.type
_entity_poly.pdbx_seq_one_letter_code
_entity_poly.pdbx_strand_id
1 'polypeptide(L)'
;MSDMAALDGPIPDPARPPQGCSFRTRCPVSRTECGWEVDDIIRRLEHHETLIDSIKSVHQPDAFNAKLTFETSLSAIELKDAIGTKDIPKQMRKAIKKIEVDGNDVNISFDPVQTVPLVQSENGSLSRCVLANK
;
A
#
# COMPACT_ATOMS: atom_id res chain seq x y z
N MET A 1 0.16 33.18 -6.95
CA MET A 1 -0.65 32.32 -6.06
C MET A 1 0.16 31.06 -5.83
N SER A 2 0.51 30.77 -4.57
CA SER A 2 1.29 29.58 -4.23
C SER A 2 0.39 28.36 -4.46
N ASP A 3 0.78 27.51 -5.40
CA ASP A 3 0.06 26.31 -5.80
C ASP A 3 0.21 25.29 -4.67
N MET A 4 -0.67 25.36 -3.66
CA MET A 4 -0.71 24.40 -2.56
C MET A 4 -1.30 23.09 -3.08
N ALA A 5 -0.48 22.31 -3.80
CA ALA A 5 -0.86 20.97 -4.23
C ALA A 5 -1.21 20.13 -2.99
N ALA A 6 -2.44 19.63 -2.94
CA ALA A 6 -2.86 18.73 -1.88
C ALA A 6 -2.00 17.46 -1.91
N LEU A 7 -1.59 16.98 -0.73
CA LEU A 7 -0.90 15.71 -0.61
C LEU A 7 -1.88 14.58 -0.97
N ASP A 8 -1.55 13.83 -2.02
CA ASP A 8 -2.27 12.62 -2.41
C ASP A 8 -2.10 11.51 -1.36
N GLY A 9 -3.07 10.61 -1.30
CA GLY A 9 -2.98 9.34 -0.59
C GLY A 9 -3.48 9.33 0.85
N PRO A 10 -3.89 8.15 1.34
CA PRO A 10 -4.48 7.98 2.66
C PRO A 10 -3.43 8.13 3.76
N ILE A 11 -3.89 8.58 4.93
CA ILE A 11 -3.11 8.61 6.16
C ILE A 11 -3.06 7.18 6.72
N PRO A 12 -1.86 6.61 6.98
CA PRO A 12 -1.76 5.30 7.61
C PRO A 12 -2.36 5.28 9.02
N ASP A 13 -2.80 4.11 9.46
CA ASP A 13 -3.32 3.90 10.81
C ASP A 13 -2.18 4.05 11.84
N PRO A 14 -2.22 5.03 12.76
CA PRO A 14 -1.15 5.24 13.74
C PRO A 14 -1.05 4.12 14.77
N ALA A 15 -2.14 3.36 15.03
CA ALA A 15 -2.13 2.23 15.95
C ALA A 15 -1.45 0.99 15.33
N ARG A 16 -1.39 0.93 14.00
CA ARG A 16 -0.68 -0.10 13.22
C ARG A 16 0.30 0.59 12.28
N PRO A 17 1.41 1.12 12.84
CA PRO A 17 2.35 1.90 12.06
C PRO A 17 2.92 1.02 10.94
N PRO A 18 2.99 1.56 9.72
CA PRO A 18 3.42 0.78 8.59
C PRO A 18 4.90 0.37 8.71
N GLN A 19 5.24 -0.79 8.15
CA GLN A 19 6.65 -1.20 7.98
C GLN A 19 7.34 -0.35 6.90
N GLY A 20 8.67 -0.34 6.83
CA GLY A 20 9.39 0.52 5.87
C GLY A 20 9.30 2.03 6.18
N CYS A 21 9.11 2.86 5.15
CA CYS A 21 8.97 4.31 5.25
C CYS A 21 7.51 4.69 5.53
N SER A 22 7.26 5.32 6.68
CA SER A 22 5.90 5.67 7.14
C SER A 22 5.19 6.74 6.30
N PHE A 23 5.91 7.40 5.40
CA PHE A 23 5.36 8.48 4.56
C PHE A 23 5.06 8.03 3.13
N ARG A 24 5.35 6.78 2.75
CA ARG A 24 5.32 6.32 1.35
C ARG A 24 3.99 6.52 0.64
N THR A 25 2.85 6.44 1.34
CA THR A 25 1.51 6.59 0.76
C THR A 25 1.20 8.01 0.32
N ARG A 26 1.86 9.01 0.92
CA ARG A 26 1.66 10.45 0.69
C ARG A 26 2.91 11.17 0.18
N CYS A 27 4.01 10.45 0.01
CA CYS A 27 5.28 11.02 -0.41
C CYS A 27 5.29 11.21 -1.94
N PRO A 28 5.46 12.44 -2.45
CA PRO A 28 5.51 12.71 -3.90
C PRO A 28 6.73 12.09 -4.59
N VAL A 29 7.75 11.71 -3.81
CA VAL A 29 8.99 11.08 -4.29
C VAL A 29 9.11 9.62 -3.83
N SER A 30 7.98 8.97 -3.55
CA SER A 30 7.93 7.55 -3.16
C SER A 30 8.62 6.65 -4.20
N ARG A 31 9.17 5.53 -3.74
CA ARG A 31 9.91 4.55 -4.54
C ARG A 31 9.43 3.14 -4.23
N THR A 32 9.82 2.19 -5.07
CA THR A 32 9.53 0.76 -4.88
C THR A 32 10.11 0.24 -3.57
N GLU A 33 11.31 0.70 -3.19
CA GLU A 33 12.01 0.28 -1.96
C GLU A 33 11.48 0.96 -0.68
N CYS A 34 10.45 1.81 -0.75
CA CYS A 34 9.89 2.48 0.43
C CYS A 34 9.17 1.54 1.41
N GLY A 35 9.01 0.26 1.06
CA GLY A 35 8.42 -0.74 1.94
C GLY A 35 6.91 -0.74 1.93
N TRP A 36 6.31 -1.06 0.79
CA TRP A 36 4.87 -1.16 0.60
C TRP A 36 4.30 -2.41 1.29
N GLU A 37 3.08 -2.31 1.79
CA GLU A 37 2.41 -3.34 2.57
C GLU A 37 0.95 -3.52 2.11
N VAL A 38 0.29 -4.60 2.52
CA VAL A 38 -1.09 -4.92 2.10
C VAL A 38 -2.06 -3.79 2.48
N ASP A 39 -1.92 -3.22 3.68
CA ASP A 39 -2.79 -2.15 4.15
C ASP A 39 -2.74 -0.92 3.24
N ASP A 40 -1.65 -0.69 2.49
CA ASP A 40 -1.60 0.43 1.55
C ASP A 40 -2.54 0.23 0.36
N ILE A 41 -2.73 -1.02 -0.07
CA ILE A 41 -3.70 -1.39 -1.10
C ILE A 41 -5.10 -1.22 -0.53
N ILE A 42 -5.38 -1.80 0.64
CA ILE A 42 -6.70 -1.73 1.28
C ILE A 42 -7.14 -0.27 1.44
N ARG A 43 -6.29 0.59 2.01
CA ARG A 43 -6.59 2.01 2.23
C ARG A 43 -6.82 2.78 0.93
N ARG A 44 -6.13 2.44 -0.17
CA ARG A 44 -6.39 3.06 -1.47
C ARG A 44 -7.74 2.63 -2.02
N LEU A 45 -8.08 1.37 -1.82
CA LEU A 45 -9.34 0.78 -2.27
C LEU A 45 -10.54 1.13 -1.40
N GLU A 46 -10.36 1.78 -0.24
CA GLU A 46 -11.45 2.28 0.62
C GLU A 46 -12.46 3.18 -0.13
N HIS A 47 -12.06 3.79 -1.24
CA HIS A 47 -12.94 4.60 -2.09
C HIS A 47 -13.81 3.77 -3.06
N HIS A 48 -13.61 2.46 -3.15
CA HIS A 48 -14.36 1.54 -4.00
C HIS A 48 -15.35 0.73 -3.14
N GLU A 49 -16.43 1.39 -2.67
CA GLU A 49 -17.43 0.80 -1.76
C GLU A 49 -17.92 -0.59 -2.23
N THR A 50 -18.21 -0.73 -3.53
CA THR A 50 -18.69 -2.00 -4.10
C THR A 50 -17.69 -3.15 -3.99
N LEU A 51 -16.39 -2.88 -4.10
CA LEU A 51 -15.36 -3.90 -3.94
C LEU A 51 -15.27 -4.32 -2.49
N ILE A 52 -15.30 -3.37 -1.56
CA ILE A 52 -15.20 -3.63 -0.12
C ILE A 52 -16.39 -4.46 0.36
N ASP A 53 -17.60 -4.08 -0.05
CA ASP A 53 -18.83 -4.77 0.34
C ASP A 53 -18.86 -6.23 -0.13
N SER A 54 -18.15 -6.54 -1.22
CA SER A 54 -18.05 -7.89 -1.77
C SER A 54 -16.99 -8.77 -1.09
N ILE A 55 -16.25 -8.25 -0.11
CA ILE A 55 -15.26 -9.03 0.66
C ILE A 55 -15.98 -9.84 1.74
N LYS A 56 -15.90 -11.18 1.64
CA LYS A 56 -16.41 -12.10 2.67
C LYS A 56 -15.47 -12.26 3.85
N SER A 57 -14.16 -12.29 3.60
CA SER A 57 -13.17 -12.40 4.66
C SER A 57 -11.81 -11.92 4.21
N VAL A 58 -11.02 -11.46 5.18
CA VAL A 58 -9.62 -11.07 5.00
C VAL A 58 -8.77 -11.91 5.94
N HIS A 59 -7.81 -12.65 5.39
CA HIS A 59 -6.79 -13.34 6.15
C HIS A 59 -5.43 -12.70 5.87
N GLN A 60 -4.93 -11.92 6.83
CA GLN A 60 -3.67 -11.19 6.73
C GLN A 60 -2.72 -11.69 7.83
N PRO A 61 -1.92 -12.74 7.56
CA PRO A 61 -1.00 -13.30 8.56
C PRO A 61 0.11 -12.32 8.99
N ASP A 62 0.48 -11.38 8.12
CA ASP A 62 1.46 -10.33 8.42
C ASP A 62 1.22 -9.09 7.54
N ALA A 63 2.04 -8.04 7.70
CA ALA A 63 1.90 -6.79 6.94
C ALA A 63 2.05 -6.96 5.41
N PHE A 64 2.76 -7.99 4.97
CA PHE A 64 3.18 -8.19 3.59
C PHE A 64 2.37 -9.23 2.85
N ASN A 65 1.60 -10.06 3.53
CA ASN A 65 0.85 -11.15 2.93
C ASN A 65 -0.62 -11.08 3.33
N ALA A 66 -1.51 -11.20 2.34
CA ALA A 66 -2.94 -11.35 2.60
C ALA A 66 -3.66 -12.19 1.56
N LYS A 67 -4.71 -12.85 2.01
CA LYS A 67 -5.74 -13.46 1.18
C LYS A 67 -7.07 -12.75 1.42
N LEU A 68 -7.63 -12.17 0.38
CA LEU A 68 -8.97 -11.60 0.39
C LEU A 68 -9.92 -12.58 -0.31
N THR A 69 -10.96 -13.02 0.38
CA THR A 69 -11.98 -13.90 -0.18
C THR A 69 -13.22 -13.09 -0.52
N PHE A 70 -13.67 -13.17 -1.76
CA PHE A 70 -14.80 -12.41 -2.29
C PHE A 70 -16.08 -13.24 -2.37
N GLU A 71 -17.21 -12.55 -2.54
CA GLU A 71 -18.49 -13.21 -2.80
C GLU A 71 -18.46 -14.03 -4.09
N THR A 72 -17.83 -13.49 -5.13
CA THR A 72 -17.77 -14.03 -6.48
C THR A 72 -16.35 -13.93 -7.05
N SER A 73 -16.04 -14.77 -8.04
CA SER A 73 -14.79 -14.69 -8.78
C SER A 73 -14.68 -13.42 -9.64
N LEU A 74 -15.82 -12.84 -10.05
CA LEU A 74 -15.84 -11.57 -10.76
C LEU A 74 -15.32 -10.44 -9.87
N SER A 75 -15.81 -10.34 -8.63
CA SER A 75 -15.32 -9.35 -7.66
C SER A 75 -13.82 -9.52 -7.36
N ALA A 76 -13.33 -10.76 -7.32
CA ALA A 76 -11.91 -11.05 -7.17
C ALA A 76 -11.08 -10.56 -8.38
N ILE A 77 -11.60 -10.71 -9.60
CA ILE A 77 -10.98 -10.18 -10.82
C ILE A 77 -11.01 -8.65 -10.81
N GLU A 78 -12.13 -8.04 -10.44
CA GLU A 78 -12.28 -6.58 -10.35
C GLU A 78 -11.27 -5.97 -9.37
N LEU A 79 -11.01 -6.61 -8.22
CA LEU A 79 -9.95 -6.19 -7.31
C LEU A 79 -8.58 -6.18 -8.02
N LYS A 80 -8.23 -7.27 -8.70
CA LYS A 80 -6.95 -7.38 -9.42
C LYS A 80 -6.82 -6.30 -10.50
N ASP A 81 -7.90 -6.04 -11.23
CA ASP A 81 -7.92 -5.00 -12.27
C ASP A 81 -7.80 -3.60 -11.67
N ALA A 82 -8.51 -3.31 -10.58
CA ALA A 82 -8.41 -2.05 -9.82
C ALA A 82 -6.98 -1.81 -9.32
N ILE A 83 -6.29 -2.85 -8.85
CA ILE A 83 -4.88 -2.75 -8.45
C ILE A 83 -3.97 -2.39 -9.63
N GLY A 84 -4.36 -2.78 -10.85
CA GLY A 84 -3.68 -2.43 -12.09
C GLY A 84 -3.88 -0.99 -12.58
N THR A 85 -4.84 -0.23 -12.04
CA THR A 85 -5.19 1.12 -12.53
C THR A 85 -4.24 2.21 -12.03
N LYS A 86 -4.61 3.47 -12.30
CA LYS A 86 -3.92 4.66 -11.78
C LYS A 86 -4.23 4.93 -10.30
N ASP A 87 -5.25 4.28 -9.73
CA ASP A 87 -5.67 4.49 -8.34
C ASP A 87 -4.62 3.94 -7.38
N ILE A 88 -3.87 2.91 -7.83
CA ILE A 88 -2.66 2.44 -7.17
C ILE A 88 -1.42 3.13 -7.75
N PRO A 89 -0.61 3.81 -6.91
CA PRO A 89 0.64 4.44 -7.34
C PRO A 89 1.55 3.47 -8.10
N LYS A 90 2.19 3.95 -9.18
CA LYS A 90 3.07 3.13 -10.03
C LYS A 90 4.16 2.42 -9.24
N GLN A 91 4.71 3.07 -8.22
CA GLN A 91 5.76 2.55 -7.36
C GLN A 91 5.26 1.40 -6.50
N MET A 92 4.03 1.50 -5.98
CA MET A 92 3.38 0.41 -5.25
C MET A 92 3.09 -0.76 -6.19
N ARG A 93 2.50 -0.51 -7.37
CA ARG A 93 2.24 -1.57 -8.37
C ARG A 93 3.49 -2.35 -8.74
N LYS A 94 4.62 -1.66 -8.88
CA LYS A 94 5.92 -2.29 -9.15
C LYS A 94 6.52 -3.05 -7.97
N ALA A 95 6.12 -2.74 -6.75
CA ALA A 95 6.62 -3.39 -5.53
C ALA A 95 5.80 -4.63 -5.15
N ILE A 96 4.60 -4.81 -5.72
CA ILE A 96 3.81 -6.03 -5.53
C ILE A 96 4.62 -7.21 -6.06
N LYS A 97 4.95 -8.13 -5.16
CA LYS A 97 5.67 -9.36 -5.48
C LYS A 97 4.75 -10.37 -6.16
N LYS A 98 3.51 -10.47 -5.66
CA LYS A 98 2.52 -11.43 -6.14
C LYS A 98 1.13 -10.85 -6.04
N ILE A 99 0.35 -11.01 -7.09
CA ILE A 99 -1.10 -10.85 -7.08
C ILE A 99 -1.74 -11.92 -7.95
N GLU A 100 -2.43 -12.88 -7.32
CA GLU A 100 -3.04 -14.01 -8.00
C GLU A 100 -4.50 -14.15 -7.59
N VAL A 101 -5.35 -14.39 -8.58
CA VAL A 101 -6.76 -14.71 -8.39
C VAL A 101 -6.90 -16.22 -8.53
N ASP A 102 -7.45 -16.87 -7.52
CA ASP A 102 -7.79 -18.30 -7.49
C ASP A 102 -9.25 -18.46 -7.09
N GLY A 103 -10.13 -18.62 -8.09
CA GLY A 103 -11.57 -18.59 -7.89
C GLY A 103 -12.03 -17.27 -7.27
N ASN A 104 -12.46 -17.31 -6.02
CA ASN A 104 -12.93 -16.14 -5.27
C ASN A 104 -11.83 -15.52 -4.39
N ASP A 105 -10.65 -16.13 -4.33
CA ASP A 105 -9.57 -15.67 -3.47
C ASP A 105 -8.58 -14.82 -4.27
N VAL A 106 -8.18 -13.68 -3.69
CA VAL A 106 -7.07 -12.85 -4.18
C VAL A 106 -5.93 -12.91 -3.18
N ASN A 107 -4.81 -13.47 -3.61
CA ASN A 107 -3.58 -13.58 -2.82
C ASN A 107 -2.64 -12.45 -3.21
N ILE A 108 -2.30 -11.60 -2.24
CA ILE A 108 -1.41 -10.45 -2.42
C ILE A 108 -0.18 -10.66 -1.55
N SER A 109 1.01 -10.42 -2.12
CA SER A 109 2.26 -10.36 -1.35
C SER A 109 3.19 -9.23 -1.76
N PHE A 110 3.93 -8.72 -0.78
CA PHE A 110 5.08 -7.84 -0.92
C PHE A 110 6.34 -8.52 -0.36
N ASP A 111 7.52 -8.04 -0.74
CA ASP A 111 8.74 -8.44 -0.06
C ASP A 111 8.80 -7.81 1.34
N PRO A 112 9.05 -8.60 2.41
CA PRO A 112 9.15 -8.08 3.76
C PRO A 112 10.26 -7.04 3.91
N VAL A 113 9.95 -5.97 4.62
CA VAL A 113 10.90 -4.91 4.95
C VAL A 113 10.86 -4.57 6.44
N GLN A 114 11.97 -4.09 6.97
CA GLN A 114 12.00 -3.52 8.31
C GLN A 114 11.63 -2.03 8.26
N THR A 115 11.17 -1.49 9.39
CA THR A 115 11.00 -0.05 9.54
C THR A 115 12.30 0.67 9.25
N VAL A 116 12.22 1.72 8.41
CA VAL A 116 13.38 2.54 8.09
C VAL A 116 13.82 3.31 9.35
N PRO A 117 15.09 3.28 9.74
CA PRO A 117 15.54 3.98 10.94
C PRO A 117 15.42 5.50 10.77
N LEU A 118 15.28 6.20 11.91
CA LEU A 118 15.29 7.65 11.94
C LEU A 118 16.72 8.14 11.72
N VAL A 119 16.91 8.99 10.71
CA VAL A 119 18.17 9.66 10.42
C VAL A 119 17.98 11.16 10.38
N GLN A 120 19.02 11.90 10.77
CA GLN A 120 19.02 13.36 10.71
C GLN A 120 19.30 13.80 9.27
N SER A 121 18.40 14.60 8.73
CA SER A 121 18.50 15.22 7.41
C SER A 121 19.39 16.46 7.49
N GLU A 122 19.86 16.97 6.35
CA GLU A 122 20.76 18.14 6.27
C GLU A 122 20.22 19.39 6.98
N ASN A 123 18.90 19.58 7.00
CA ASN A 123 18.23 20.69 7.68
C ASN A 123 17.98 20.44 9.19
N GLY A 124 18.56 19.39 9.76
CA GLY A 124 18.43 19.01 11.17
C GLY A 124 17.17 18.23 11.52
N SER A 125 16.22 18.07 10.60
CA SER A 125 14.99 17.29 10.83
C SER A 125 15.24 15.78 10.81
N LEU A 126 14.50 15.01 11.63
CA LEU A 126 14.58 13.56 11.59
C LEU A 126 13.60 12.99 10.56
N SER A 127 14.08 12.05 9.73
CA SER A 127 13.26 11.37 8.73
C SER A 127 13.51 9.87 8.71
N ARG A 128 12.46 9.09 8.43
CA ARG A 128 12.54 7.65 8.09
C ARG A 128 12.58 7.46 6.58
N CYS A 129 13.43 8.23 5.90
CA CYS A 129 13.49 8.24 4.45
C CYS A 129 14.49 7.21 3.92
N VAL A 130 14.06 6.35 3.01
CA VAL A 130 14.96 5.40 2.32
C VAL A 130 16.06 6.09 1.52
N LEU A 131 15.87 7.35 1.10
CA LEU A 131 16.90 8.11 0.40
C LEU A 131 17.96 8.68 1.33
N ALA A 132 17.61 8.94 2.58
CA ALA A 132 18.55 9.43 3.60
C ALA A 132 19.29 8.28 4.30
N ASN A 133 18.84 7.04 4.14
CA ASN A 133 19.40 5.83 4.72
C ASN A 133 20.21 4.97 3.71
N LYS A 134 20.60 5.55 2.57
CA LYS A 134 21.42 4.87 1.57
C LYS A 134 22.91 5.05 1.84
#